data_AF-A0A2M7MXA4-F1
#
_entry.id   AF-A0A2M7MXA4-F1
#
_cell.length_a   1.000
_cell.length_b   1.000
_cell.length_c   1.000
_cell.angle_alpha   90.00
_cell.angle_beta   90.00
_cell.angle_gamma   90.00
#
_symmetry.space_group_name_H-M   'P 1'
#
loop_
_entity.id
_entity.type
_entity.pdbx_description
1 polymer ?
#
loop_
_entity_poly.entity_id
_entity_poly.type
_entity_poly.pdbx_seq_one_letter_code
_entity_poly.pdbx_strand_id
1 'polypeptide(L)'
;MIHSLLVLFHVLATVVWVGGMFFAHQCLRPAAITTLEPPLRLALWRGVFGRFFPWVWVSVIALLLSGQVMVGQMGGMAAVPLYVHVMVGIGYVMAVIYAYLYFMPYAAMKRAVVAGNWPAAGAALNRIRVLVGTNLTLGLLNIAVVFVLR
;
A
#
# COMPACT_ATOMS: atom_id res chain seq x y z
N MET A 1 19.20 -11.43 18.22
CA MET A 1 17.94 -12.18 17.97
C MET A 1 16.74 -11.26 17.80
N ILE A 2 16.37 -10.43 18.79
CA ILE A 2 15.19 -9.55 18.72
C ILE A 2 15.25 -8.55 17.53
N HIS A 3 16.40 -7.90 17.32
CA HIS A 3 16.58 -6.98 16.19
C HIS A 3 16.35 -7.64 14.82
N SER A 4 16.92 -8.83 14.61
CA SER A 4 16.75 -9.59 13.37
C SER A 4 15.29 -9.98 13.11
N LEU A 5 14.53 -10.30 14.15
CA LEU A 5 13.09 -10.58 14.04
C LEU A 5 12.30 -9.32 13.66
N LEU A 6 12.63 -8.16 14.24
CA LEU A 6 12.01 -6.88 13.88
C LEU A 6 12.22 -6.55 12.40
N VAL A 7 13.46 -6.67 11.93
CA VAL A 7 13.81 -6.46 10.52
C VAL A 7 13.05 -7.45 9.62
N LEU A 8 12.99 -8.72 10.00
CA LEU A 8 12.24 -9.74 9.26
C LEU A 8 10.76 -9.36 9.10
N PHE A 9 10.08 -9.01 10.20
CA PHE A 9 8.68 -8.59 10.14
C PHE A 9 8.49 -7.31 9.32
N HIS A 10 9.39 -6.34 9.45
CA HIS A 10 9.37 -5.11 8.66
C HIS A 10 9.47 -5.41 7.16
N VAL A 11 10.40 -6.28 6.76
CA VAL A 11 10.57 -6.69 5.37
C VAL A 11 9.37 -7.51 4.88
N LEU A 12 8.84 -8.45 5.66
CA LEU A 12 7.66 -9.23 5.26
C LEU A 12 6.43 -8.33 5.05
N ALA A 13 6.20 -7.36 5.93
CA ALA A 13 5.14 -6.37 5.77
C ALA A 13 5.34 -5.52 4.49
N THR A 14 6.59 -5.16 4.19
CA THR A 14 6.95 -4.46 2.94
C THR A 14 6.63 -5.32 1.72
N VAL A 15 7.00 -6.60 1.74
CA VAL A 15 6.76 -7.56 0.64
C VAL A 15 5.26 -7.73 0.39
N VAL A 16 4.47 -7.94 1.43
CA VAL A 16 3.01 -8.13 1.31
C VAL A 16 2.37 -6.88 0.71
N TRP A 17 2.71 -5.70 1.22
CA TRP A 17 2.08 -4.47 0.77
C TRP A 17 2.57 -4.00 -0.61
N VAL A 18 3.87 -3.79 -0.77
CA VAL A 18 4.47 -3.29 -2.03
C VAL A 18 4.33 -4.33 -3.13
N GLY A 19 4.63 -5.60 -2.84
CA GLY A 19 4.46 -6.69 -3.80
C GLY A 19 3.00 -6.89 -4.20
N GLY A 20 2.06 -6.81 -3.25
CA GLY A 20 0.63 -6.87 -3.55
C GLY A 20 0.15 -5.72 -4.42
N MET A 21 0.62 -4.48 -4.18
CA MET A 21 0.34 -3.33 -5.04
C MET A 21 0.92 -3.51 -6.45
N PHE A 22 2.15 -4.02 -6.55
CA PHE A 22 2.78 -4.32 -7.83
C PHE A 22 1.95 -5.33 -8.63
N PHE A 23 1.61 -6.47 -8.03
CA PHE A 23 0.79 -7.49 -8.67
C PHE A 23 -0.58 -6.93 -9.09
N ALA A 24 -1.26 -6.20 -8.19
CA ALA A 24 -2.56 -5.61 -8.50
C ALA A 24 -2.49 -4.63 -9.69
N HIS A 25 -1.47 -3.77 -9.73
CA HIS A 25 -1.36 -2.73 -10.73
C HIS A 25 -0.83 -3.22 -12.08
N GLN A 26 0.21 -4.06 -12.08
CA GLN A 26 0.95 -4.47 -13.28
C GLN A 26 0.45 -5.79 -13.88
N CYS A 27 -0.13 -6.67 -13.07
CA CYS A 27 -0.52 -8.01 -13.54
C CYS A 27 -2.04 -8.16 -13.58
N LEU A 28 -2.69 -8.02 -12.42
CA LEU A 28 -4.12 -8.28 -12.27
C LEU A 28 -4.96 -7.30 -13.09
N ARG A 29 -4.63 -6.00 -13.06
CA ARG A 29 -5.40 -4.98 -13.77
C ARG A 29 -5.37 -5.18 -15.29
N PRO A 30 -4.22 -5.29 -15.97
CA PRO A 30 -4.20 -5.53 -17.41
C PRO A 30 -4.97 -6.78 -17.79
N ALA A 31 -4.77 -7.89 -17.07
CA ALA A 31 -5.50 -9.13 -17.31
C ALA A 31 -7.02 -8.94 -17.15
N ALA A 32 -7.49 -8.24 -16.12
CA ALA A 32 -8.91 -7.99 -15.91
C ALA A 32 -9.53 -7.04 -16.95
N ILE A 33 -8.73 -6.17 -17.59
CA ILE A 33 -9.22 -5.29 -18.67
C ILE A 33 -9.42 -6.08 -19.96
N THR A 34 -8.54 -7.04 -20.26
CA THR A 34 -8.60 -7.82 -21.50
C THR A 34 -9.57 -8.99 -21.44
N THR A 35 -9.90 -9.49 -20.25
CA THR A 35 -10.68 -10.72 -20.08
C THR A 35 -12.10 -10.51 -19.56
N LEU A 36 -12.41 -9.36 -18.94
CA LEU A 36 -13.70 -9.14 -18.26
C LEU A 36 -14.40 -7.88 -18.76
N GLU A 37 -15.71 -8.00 -18.93
CA GLU A 37 -16.60 -6.87 -19.14
C GLU A 37 -16.58 -5.89 -17.93
N PRO A 38 -16.92 -4.60 -18.14
CA PRO A 38 -16.78 -3.59 -17.11
C PRO A 38 -17.48 -3.90 -15.76
N PRO A 39 -18.73 -4.40 -15.72
CA PRO A 39 -19.39 -4.73 -14.45
C PRO A 39 -18.72 -5.90 -13.70
N LEU A 40 -18.35 -6.94 -14.43
CA LEU A 40 -17.68 -8.12 -13.85
C LEU A 40 -16.30 -7.77 -13.30
N ARG A 41 -15.57 -6.90 -14.00
CA ARG A 41 -14.30 -6.34 -13.52
C ARG A 41 -14.47 -5.57 -12.20
N LEU A 42 -15.54 -4.78 -12.05
CA LEU A 42 -15.81 -4.04 -10.81
C LEU A 42 -16.17 -4.99 -9.64
N ALA A 43 -16.92 -6.06 -9.92
CA ALA A 43 -17.20 -7.10 -8.94
C ALA A 43 -15.90 -7.82 -8.49
N LEU A 44 -15.01 -8.16 -9.43
CA LEU A 44 -13.69 -8.72 -9.13
C LEU A 44 -12.90 -7.79 -8.21
N TRP A 45 -12.78 -6.50 -8.54
CA TRP A 45 -12.02 -5.54 -7.73
C TRP A 45 -12.61 -5.35 -6.33
N ARG A 46 -13.94 -5.36 -6.18
CA ARG A 46 -14.57 -5.37 -4.86
C ARG A 46 -14.13 -6.59 -4.04
N GLY A 47 -14.11 -7.78 -4.66
CA GLY A 47 -13.70 -9.03 -4.01
C GLY A 47 -12.21 -9.07 -3.64
N VAL A 48 -11.35 -8.57 -4.53
CA VAL A 48 -9.90 -8.49 -4.33
C VAL A 48 -9.56 -7.51 -3.22
N PHE A 49 -10.06 -6.28 -3.28
CA PHE A 49 -9.79 -5.27 -2.25
C PHE A 49 -10.37 -5.66 -0.88
N GLY A 50 -11.53 -6.32 -0.85
CA GLY A 50 -12.12 -6.83 0.39
C GLY A 50 -11.23 -7.84 1.13
N ARG A 51 -10.36 -8.56 0.40
CA ARG A 51 -9.39 -9.51 0.97
C ARG A 51 -8.02 -8.91 1.18
N PHE A 52 -7.57 -8.06 0.25
CA PHE A 52 -6.23 -7.49 0.29
C PHE A 52 -6.07 -6.37 1.33
N PHE A 53 -7.06 -5.49 1.48
CA PHE A 53 -6.92 -4.34 2.38
C PHE A 53 -6.76 -4.68 3.87
N PRO A 54 -7.39 -5.73 4.43
CA PRO A 54 -7.04 -6.20 5.77
C PRO A 54 -5.54 -6.51 5.94
N TRP A 55 -4.92 -7.19 4.97
CA TRP A 55 -3.47 -7.46 4.98
C TRP A 55 -2.64 -6.19 4.86
N VAL A 56 -3.12 -5.21 4.10
CA VAL A 56 -2.45 -3.91 4.01
C VAL A 56 -2.50 -3.16 5.34
N TRP A 57 -3.63 -3.14 6.05
CA TRP A 57 -3.71 -2.56 7.39
C TRP A 57 -2.73 -3.22 8.37
N VAL A 58 -2.66 -4.55 8.38
CA VAL A 58 -1.69 -5.29 9.19
C VAL A 58 -0.26 -4.89 8.81
N SER A 59 0.03 -4.77 7.51
CA SER A 59 1.36 -4.36 7.03
C SER A 59 1.72 -2.93 7.43
N VAL A 60 0.79 -1.97 7.30
CA VAL A 60 0.98 -0.57 7.71
C VAL A 60 1.34 -0.50 9.19
N ILE A 61 0.53 -1.14 10.05
CA ILE A 61 0.76 -1.14 11.50
C ILE A 61 2.10 -1.79 11.83
N ALA A 62 2.39 -2.95 11.24
CA ALA A 62 3.66 -3.65 11.45
C ALA A 62 4.87 -2.79 11.05
N LEU A 63 4.80 -2.11 9.90
CA LEU A 63 5.88 -1.23 9.42
C LEU A 63 6.11 -0.03 10.33
N LEU A 64 5.04 0.65 10.75
CA LEU A 64 5.15 1.83 11.62
C LEU A 64 5.71 1.44 12.99
N LEU A 65 5.20 0.37 13.60
CA LEU A 65 5.68 -0.08 14.91
C LEU A 65 7.13 -0.56 14.85
N SER A 66 7.46 -1.47 13.92
CA SER A 66 8.82 -1.99 13.79
C SER A 66 9.82 -0.90 13.40
N GLY A 67 9.44 0.02 12.50
CA GLY A 67 10.26 1.17 12.12
C GLY A 67 10.61 2.06 13.30
N GLN A 68 9.62 2.40 14.14
CA GLN A 68 9.84 3.26 15.30
C GLN A 68 10.67 2.57 16.39
N VAL A 69 10.50 1.27 16.60
CA VAL A 69 11.36 0.50 17.50
C VAL A 69 12.81 0.50 17.00
N MET A 70 13.04 0.31 15.69
CA MET A 70 14.39 0.34 15.10
C MET A 70 15.03 1.72 15.22
N VAL A 71 14.28 2.81 14.98
CA VAL A 71 14.74 4.19 15.22
C VAL A 71 15.14 4.39 16.68
N GLY A 72 14.34 3.90 17.64
CA GLY A 72 14.69 3.96 19.06
C GLY A 72 15.99 3.22 19.39
N GLN A 73 16.20 2.04 18.80
CA GLN A 73 17.44 1.26 18.94
C GLN A 73 18.67 1.97 18.35
N MET A 74 18.47 2.86 17.36
CA MET A 74 19.53 3.68 16.76
C MET A 74 19.82 4.98 17.55
N GLY A 75 19.27 5.14 18.76
CA GLY A 75 19.46 6.35 19.58
C GLY A 75 18.39 7.43 19.35
N GLY A 76 17.33 7.12 18.61
CA GLY A 76 16.21 8.03 18.36
C GLY A 76 16.40 8.93 17.14
N MET A 77 15.35 9.69 16.79
CA MET A 77 15.31 10.50 15.56
C MET A 77 16.40 11.58 15.47
N ALA A 78 17.03 11.98 16.57
CA ALA A 78 18.15 12.93 16.52
C ALA A 78 19.50 12.29 16.13
N ALA A 79 19.61 10.96 16.25
CA ALA A 79 20.84 10.21 16.03
C ALA A 79 20.84 9.40 14.73
N VAL A 80 19.67 9.19 14.10
CA VAL A 80 19.59 8.41 12.87
C VAL A 80 20.14 9.16 11.66
N PRO A 81 20.76 8.47 10.69
CA PRO A 81 21.24 9.09 9.47
C PRO A 81 20.10 9.58 8.56
N LEU A 82 20.43 10.49 7.63
CA LEU A 82 19.46 11.14 6.74
C LEU A 82 18.56 10.16 5.98
N TYR A 83 19.10 9.02 5.52
CA TYR A 83 18.30 8.05 4.78
C TYR A 83 17.13 7.48 5.62
N VAL A 84 17.31 7.33 6.93
CA VAL A 84 16.23 6.85 7.83
C VAL A 84 15.13 7.90 7.96
N HIS A 85 15.49 9.19 8.03
CA HIS A 85 14.50 10.28 8.02
C HIS A 85 13.66 10.25 6.74
N VAL A 86 14.31 10.09 5.58
CA VAL A 86 13.63 9.97 4.29
C VAL A 86 12.71 8.75 4.28
N MET A 87 13.18 7.60 4.79
CA MET A 87 12.38 6.38 4.83
C MET A 87 11.12 6.51 5.70
N VAL A 88 11.27 7.09 6.88
CA VAL A 88 10.16 7.35 7.81
C VAL A 88 9.16 8.32 7.18
N GLY A 89 9.65 9.41 6.57
CA GLY A 89 8.82 10.39 5.88
C GLY A 89 7.98 9.76 4.76
N ILE A 90 8.62 8.97 3.89
CA ILE A 90 7.91 8.25 2.81
C ILE A 90 6.89 7.28 3.40
N GLY A 91 7.27 6.51 4.43
CA GLY A 91 6.37 5.56 5.09
C GLY A 91 5.09 6.21 5.64
N TYR A 92 5.20 7.39 6.26
CA TYR A 92 4.03 8.14 6.73
C TYR A 92 3.16 8.66 5.58
N VAL A 93 3.77 9.22 4.54
CA VAL A 93 3.02 9.67 3.35
C VAL A 93 2.25 8.51 2.74
N MET A 94 2.88 7.34 2.62
CA MET A 94 2.24 6.13 2.11
C MET A 94 1.06 5.68 2.99
N ALA A 95 1.22 5.71 4.31
CA ALA A 95 0.16 5.37 5.25
C ALA A 95 -1.04 6.33 5.13
N VAL A 96 -0.80 7.64 4.98
CA VAL A 96 -1.85 8.64 4.77
C VAL A 96 -2.58 8.43 3.46
N ILE A 97 -1.84 8.19 2.36
CA ILE A 97 -2.43 7.88 1.05
C ILE A 97 -3.35 6.67 1.15
N TYR A 98 -2.88 5.61 1.82
CA TYR A 98 -3.66 4.39 2.00
C TYR A 98 -4.90 4.61 2.89
N ALA A 99 -4.78 5.33 4.00
CA ALA A 99 -5.92 5.66 4.84
C ALA A 99 -6.98 6.43 4.05
N TYR A 100 -6.58 7.47 3.31
CA TYR A 100 -7.49 8.20 2.42
C TYR A 100 -8.14 7.27 1.39
N LEU A 101 -7.34 6.44 0.70
CA LEU A 101 -7.80 5.46 -0.29
C LEU A 101 -8.87 4.51 0.29
N TYR A 102 -8.64 4.00 1.51
CA TYR A 102 -9.53 3.04 2.15
C TYR A 102 -10.87 3.68 2.54
N PHE A 103 -10.82 4.83 3.22
CA PHE A 103 -12.03 5.45 3.76
C PHE A 103 -12.85 6.22 2.71
N MET A 104 -12.22 6.75 1.66
CA MET A 104 -12.90 7.58 0.67
C MET A 104 -13.25 6.82 -0.62
N PRO A 105 -12.33 6.58 -1.58
CA PRO A 105 -12.68 5.99 -2.86
C PRO A 105 -13.05 4.50 -2.76
N TYR A 106 -12.45 3.71 -1.87
CA TYR A 106 -12.87 2.31 -1.70
C TYR A 106 -14.29 2.18 -1.12
N ALA A 107 -14.61 2.95 -0.08
CA ALA A 107 -15.96 3.01 0.47
C ALA A 107 -16.99 3.49 -0.59
N ALA A 108 -16.63 4.47 -1.41
CA ALA A 108 -17.47 4.93 -2.52
C ALA A 108 -17.66 3.84 -3.59
N MET A 109 -16.58 3.16 -4.01
CA MET A 109 -16.62 2.06 -4.98
C MET A 109 -17.53 0.93 -4.50
N LYS A 110 -17.36 0.49 -3.25
CA LYS A 110 -18.15 -0.60 -2.67
C LYS A 110 -19.65 -0.27 -2.68
N ARG A 111 -20.03 0.94 -2.27
CA ARG A 111 -21.43 1.41 -2.30
C ARG A 111 -21.99 1.45 -3.72
N ALA A 112 -21.23 2.00 -4.67
CA ALA A 112 -21.66 2.10 -6.06
C ALA A 112 -21.86 0.73 -6.72
N VAL A 113 -20.99 -0.25 -6.45
CA VAL A 113 -21.15 -1.63 -6.92
C VAL A 113 -22.40 -2.29 -6.34
N VAL A 114 -22.71 -2.10 -5.06
CA VAL A 114 -23.94 -2.63 -4.44
C VAL A 114 -25.19 -2.01 -5.07
N ALA A 115 -25.15 -0.71 -5.35
CA ALA A 115 -26.27 0.02 -5.96
C ALA A 115 -26.41 -0.19 -7.48
N GLY A 116 -25.55 -0.99 -8.11
CA GLY A 116 -25.54 -1.16 -9.58
C GLY A 116 -25.14 0.10 -10.35
N ASN A 117 -24.58 1.11 -9.70
CA ASN A 117 -24.12 2.35 -10.34
C ASN A 117 -22.70 2.17 -10.90
N TRP A 118 -22.61 1.53 -12.06
CA TRP A 118 -21.36 1.21 -12.73
C TRP A 118 -20.49 2.43 -13.08
N PRO A 119 -21.05 3.56 -13.57
CA PRO A 119 -20.26 4.77 -13.82
C PRO A 119 -19.55 5.30 -12.57
N ALA A 120 -20.28 5.41 -11.45
CA ALA A 120 -19.70 5.88 -10.19
C ALA A 120 -18.65 4.90 -9.63
N ALA A 121 -18.91 3.60 -9.73
CA ALA A 121 -17.96 2.57 -9.32
C ALA A 121 -16.66 2.61 -10.15
N GLY A 122 -16.77 2.78 -11.47
CA GLY A 122 -15.64 2.96 -12.38
C GLY A 122 -14.81 4.20 -12.06
N ALA A 123 -15.46 5.34 -11.81
CA ALA A 123 -14.77 6.57 -11.42
C ALA A 123 -14.01 6.41 -10.10
N ALA A 124 -14.62 5.78 -9.09
CA ALA A 124 -13.98 5.48 -7.82
C ALA A 124 -12.78 4.53 -8.00
N LEU A 125 -12.92 3.46 -8.80
CA LEU A 125 -11.81 2.54 -9.10
C LEU A 125 -10.64 3.25 -9.80
N ASN A 126 -10.91 4.21 -10.70
CA ASN A 126 -9.84 4.99 -11.33
C ASN A 126 -9.07 5.86 -10.34
N ARG A 127 -9.74 6.43 -9.32
CA ARG A 127 -9.08 7.14 -8.23
C ARG A 127 -8.21 6.20 -7.39
N ILE A 128 -8.73 5.03 -7.04
CA ILE A 128 -7.95 3.98 -6.33
C ILE A 128 -6.70 3.65 -7.12
N ARG A 129 -6.81 3.46 -8.44
CA ARG A 129 -5.67 3.13 -9.30
C ARG A 129 -4.55 4.18 -9.22
N VAL A 130 -4.89 5.46 -9.32
CA VAL A 130 -3.89 6.54 -9.25
C VAL A 130 -3.20 6.50 -7.89
N LEU A 131 -3.96 6.40 -6.80
CA LEU A 131 -3.41 6.35 -5.44
C LEU A 131 -2.53 5.11 -5.21
N VAL A 132 -2.95 3.92 -5.67
CA VAL A 132 -2.13 2.69 -5.61
C VAL A 132 -0.86 2.85 -6.43
N GLY A 133 -0.94 3.43 -7.63
CA GLY A 133 0.23 3.69 -8.48
C GLY A 133 1.23 4.63 -7.80
N THR A 134 0.76 5.75 -7.25
CA THR A 134 1.60 6.68 -6.47
C THR A 134 2.22 5.98 -5.27
N ASN A 135 1.43 5.22 -4.52
CA ASN A 135 1.90 4.52 -3.33
C ASN A 135 2.92 3.42 -3.65
N LEU A 136 2.73 2.71 -4.77
CA LEU A 136 3.68 1.74 -5.29
C LEU A 136 5.01 2.41 -5.65
N THR A 137 4.98 3.52 -6.39
CA THR A 137 6.19 4.28 -6.75
C THR A 137 6.94 4.72 -5.49
N LEU A 138 6.23 5.29 -4.50
CA LEU A 138 6.83 5.66 -3.22
C LEU A 138 7.44 4.46 -2.50
N GLY A 139 6.76 3.31 -2.47
CA GLY A 139 7.28 2.09 -1.86
C GLY A 139 8.55 1.57 -2.53
N LEU A 140 8.60 1.57 -3.86
CA LEU A 140 9.80 1.17 -4.62
C LEU A 140 10.96 2.15 -4.41
N LEU A 141 10.69 3.45 -4.42
CA LEU A 141 11.69 4.48 -4.10
C LEU A 141 12.20 4.31 -2.67
N ASN A 142 11.32 4.02 -1.71
CA ASN A 142 11.70 3.82 -0.32
C ASN A 142 12.66 2.63 -0.15
N ILE A 143 12.40 1.53 -0.88
CA ILE A 143 13.30 0.38 -0.92
C ILE A 143 14.64 0.78 -1.54
N ALA A 144 14.64 1.55 -2.64
CA ALA A 144 15.87 1.99 -3.30
C ALA A 144 16.72 2.93 -2.43
N VAL A 145 16.09 3.81 -1.63
CA VAL A 145 16.77 4.73 -0.69
C VAL A 145 17.72 3.99 0.23
N VAL A 146 17.31 2.81 0.73
CA VAL A 146 18.14 1.97 1.59
C VAL A 146 19.44 1.54 0.93
N PHE A 147 19.53 1.47 -0.40
CA PHE A 147 20.73 1.00 -1.10
C PHE A 147 21.57 2.16 -1.66
N VAL A 148 20.95 3.30 -1.97
CA VAL A 148 21.61 4.43 -2.65
C VAL A 148 22.21 5.43 -1.67
N LEU A 149 21.55 5.67 -0.53
CA LEU A 149 21.97 6.69 0.46
C LEU A 149 22.74 6.10 1.65
N ARG A 150 23.31 4.90 1.50
CA ARG A 150 24.10 4.23 2.55
C ARG A 150 25.44 4.90 2.80
#